data_AF-A0A239N957-F1
#
_entry.id   AF-A0A239N957-F1
#
_cell.length_a   1.000
_cell.length_b   1.000
_cell.length_c   1.000
_cell.angle_alpha   90.00
_cell.angle_beta   90.00
_cell.angle_gamma   90.00
#
_symmetry.space_group_name_H-M   'P 1'
#
loop_
_entity.id
_entity.type
_entity.pdbx_description
1 polymer ?
#
loop_
_entity_poly.entity_id
_entity_poly.type
_entity_poly.pdbx_seq_one_letter_code
_entity_poly.pdbx_strand_id
1 'polypeptide(L)'
;MVLAMRELTASDHELIAYARQIVDGNTDGDGGVHTMGAAVRGADGGMYGGINLYHFRSVRITDLMPYGGVWTVDEGTQPFDPEVFR
;
A
#
# COMPACT_ATOMS: atom_id res chain seq x y z
N MET A 1 10.04 -20.43 20.38
CA MET A 1 10.70 -20.31 19.07
C MET A 1 11.86 -19.34 19.25
N VAL A 2 13.10 -19.81 19.18
CA VAL A 2 14.28 -18.93 19.20
C VAL A 2 14.66 -18.68 17.75
N LEU A 3 14.52 -17.44 17.29
CA LEU A 3 15.00 -17.05 15.97
C LEU A 3 16.53 -16.95 16.05
N ALA A 4 17.23 -17.71 15.22
CA ALA A 4 18.67 -17.54 15.06
C ALA A 4 18.92 -16.17 14.40
N MET A 5 19.43 -15.21 15.17
CA MET A 5 19.89 -13.94 14.61
C MET A 5 21.26 -14.16 13.98
N ARG A 6 21.35 -13.93 12.67
CA ARG A 6 22.62 -13.82 11.95
C ARG A 6 23.09 -12.37 11.95
N GLU A 7 24.40 -12.17 11.83
CA GLU A 7 24.96 -10.86 11.55
C GLU A 7 24.45 -10.30 10.21
N LEU A 8 24.28 -8.98 10.18
CA LEU A 8 23.88 -8.26 8.98
C LEU A 8 25.05 -8.13 8.02
N THR A 9 24.79 -8.36 6.75
CA THR A 9 25.75 -8.16 5.67
C THR A 9 25.67 -6.73 5.14
N ALA A 10 26.66 -6.32 4.34
CA ALA A 10 26.62 -5.04 3.62
C ALA A 10 25.34 -4.89 2.77
N SER A 11 24.90 -5.98 2.12
CA SER A 11 23.67 -5.98 1.33
C SER A 11 22.40 -5.81 2.17
N ASP A 12 22.38 -6.32 3.40
CA ASP A 12 21.27 -6.07 4.33
C ASP A 12 21.26 -4.59 4.75
N HIS A 13 22.43 -4.00 4.99
CA HIS A 13 22.56 -2.57 5.29
C HIS A 13 22.12 -1.67 4.13
N GLU A 14 22.39 -2.06 2.88
CA GLU A 14 21.88 -1.34 1.70
C GLU A 14 20.34 -1.33 1.66
N LEU A 15 19.69 -2.46 1.96
CA LEU A 15 18.23 -2.53 2.04
C LEU A 15 17.67 -1.67 3.17
N ILE A 16 18.29 -1.70 4.34
CA ILE A 16 17.90 -0.85 5.48
C ILE A 16 18.03 0.63 5.11
N ALA A 17 19.14 1.02 4.48
CA ALA A 17 19.36 2.39 4.04
C ALA A 17 18.30 2.83 3.01
N TYR A 18 17.94 1.96 2.08
CA TYR A 18 16.91 2.27 1.08
C TYR A 18 15.51 2.36 1.69
N ALA A 19 15.14 1.42 2.57
CA ALA A 19 13.88 1.50 3.33
C ALA A 19 13.79 2.79 4.18
N ARG A 20 14.92 3.21 4.76
CA ARG A 20 15.03 4.47 5.49
C ARG A 20 14.78 5.68 4.60
N GLN A 21 15.40 5.75 3.42
CA GLN A 21 15.15 6.83 2.46
C GLN A 21 13.67 6.92 2.07
N ILE A 22 12.99 5.79 1.94
CA ILE A 22 11.57 5.74 1.61
C ILE A 22 10.73 6.34 2.73
N VAL A 23 10.93 5.93 3.99
CA VAL A 23 10.16 6.51 5.10
C VAL A 23 10.50 7.98 5.33
N ASP A 24 11.78 8.36 5.28
CA ASP A 24 12.19 9.75 5.48
C ASP A 24 11.60 10.69 4.41
N GLY A 25 11.44 10.20 3.17
CA GLY A 25 10.90 10.98 2.06
C GLY A 25 9.38 10.95 1.89
N ASN A 26 8.68 9.96 2.47
CA ASN A 26 7.25 9.73 2.22
C ASN A 26 6.40 9.70 3.49
N THR A 27 7.01 9.82 4.67
CA THR A 27 6.24 9.84 5.92
C THR A 27 5.33 11.07 6.00
N ASP A 28 4.09 10.86 6.41
CA ASP A 28 3.14 11.92 6.75
C ASP A 28 3.25 12.37 8.21
N GLY A 29 4.23 11.85 8.95
CA GLY A 29 4.55 12.26 10.32
C GLY A 29 3.74 11.50 11.38
N ASP A 30 3.74 12.04 12.60
CA ASP A 30 3.06 11.40 13.73
C ASP A 30 1.54 11.39 13.54
N GLY A 31 0.90 10.25 13.78
CA GLY A 31 -0.52 10.02 13.52
C GLY A 31 -0.91 9.85 12.04
N GLY A 32 0.06 9.82 11.13
CA GLY A 32 -0.15 9.61 9.71
C GLY A 32 -0.45 8.17 9.31
N VAL A 33 -0.81 7.96 8.04
CA VAL A 33 -1.14 6.65 7.47
C VAL A 33 0.02 6.05 6.66
N HIS A 34 1.09 6.79 6.40
CA HIS A 34 2.30 6.34 5.72
C HIS A 34 3.50 6.50 6.65
N THR A 35 3.84 5.47 7.42
CA THR A 35 4.76 5.58 8.57
C THR A 35 5.89 4.55 8.58
N MET A 36 5.89 3.60 7.64
CA MET A 36 6.79 2.45 7.61
C MET A 36 7.31 2.19 6.19
N GLY A 37 8.62 2.37 6.00
CA GLY A 37 9.31 2.06 4.75
C GLY A 37 9.75 0.60 4.70
N ALA A 38 9.70 -0.01 3.51
CA ALA A 38 10.16 -1.36 3.24
C ALA A 38 10.98 -1.40 1.96
N ALA A 39 11.97 -2.31 1.92
CA ALA A 39 12.81 -2.55 0.75
C ALA A 39 13.08 -4.04 0.57
N VAL A 40 13.15 -4.48 -0.68
CA VAL A 40 13.51 -5.84 -1.09
C VAL A 40 14.50 -5.79 -2.24
N ARG A 41 15.27 -6.87 -2.41
CA ARG A 41 16.14 -7.08 -3.56
C ARG A 41 15.57 -8.17 -4.46
N GLY A 42 15.38 -7.85 -5.74
CA GLY A 42 15.01 -8.81 -6.77
C GLY A 42 16.16 -9.78 -7.09
N ALA A 43 15.84 -10.91 -7.72
CA ALA A 43 16.84 -11.86 -8.17
C ALA A 43 17.77 -11.29 -9.27
N ASP A 44 17.31 -10.26 -9.97
CA ASP A 44 18.08 -9.46 -10.93
C ASP A 44 19.05 -8.46 -10.26
N GLY A 45 19.05 -8.39 -8.94
CA GLY A 45 19.87 -7.47 -8.15
C GLY A 45 19.25 -6.09 -7.95
N GLY A 46 18.12 -5.79 -8.61
CA GLY A 46 17.38 -4.53 -8.47
C GLY A 46 16.81 -4.36 -7.07
N MET A 47 16.78 -3.12 -6.56
CA MET A 47 16.13 -2.79 -5.30
C MET A 47 14.76 -2.17 -5.56
N TYR A 48 13.77 -2.64 -4.82
CA TYR A 48 12.39 -2.16 -4.87
C TYR A 48 11.96 -1.83 -3.45
N GLY A 49 11.13 -0.82 -3.28
CA GLY A 49 10.61 -0.48 -1.96
C GLY A 49 9.27 0.22 -2.01
N GLY A 50 8.70 0.43 -0.83
CA GLY A 50 7.39 1.03 -0.65
C GLY A 50 7.18 1.55 0.76
N ILE A 51 6.15 2.37 0.91
CA ILE A 51 5.66 2.89 2.19
C ILE A 51 4.33 2.21 2.49
N ASN A 52 4.03 1.91 3.76
CA ASN A 52 2.73 1.35 4.12
C ASN A 52 1.60 2.35 3.84
N LEU A 53 0.39 1.82 3.71
CA LEU A 53 -0.86 2.57 3.86
C LEU A 53 -1.62 1.94 5.03
N TYR A 54 -1.60 2.61 6.17
CA TYR A 54 -2.44 2.26 7.31
C TYR A 54 -3.86 2.75 7.06
N HIS A 55 -4.77 1.81 6.83
CA HIS A 55 -6.18 2.12 6.70
C HIS A 55 -6.96 1.27 7.69
N PHE A 56 -7.55 1.92 8.71
CA PHE A 56 -8.26 1.26 9.81
C PHE A 56 -9.43 0.38 9.33
N ARG A 57 -10.02 0.71 8.18
CA ARG A 57 -11.11 -0.08 7.56
C ARG A 57 -11.01 -0.02 6.06
N SER A 58 -10.35 -0.97 5.41
CA SER A 58 -10.78 -1.32 4.05
C SER A 58 -12.31 -1.47 4.11
N VAL A 59 -13.03 -0.54 3.47
CA VAL A 59 -14.48 -0.66 3.36
C VAL A 59 -14.74 -1.84 2.45
N ARG A 60 -15.71 -2.69 2.78
CA ARG A 60 -16.07 -3.76 1.87
C ARG A 60 -16.50 -3.10 0.57
N ILE A 61 -16.15 -3.69 -0.58
CA ILE A 61 -16.64 -3.18 -1.85
C ILE A 61 -18.17 -3.00 -1.82
N THR A 62 -18.88 -3.89 -1.10
CA THR A 62 -20.33 -3.80 -0.81
C THR A 62 -20.76 -2.54 -0.07
N ASP A 63 -19.93 -2.02 0.84
CA ASP A 63 -20.21 -0.78 1.59
C ASP A 63 -19.96 0.47 0.71
N LEU A 64 -19.21 0.31 -0.39
CA LEU A 64 -19.02 1.34 -1.42
C LEU A 64 -20.04 1.26 -2.56
N MET A 65 -20.70 0.11 -2.76
CA MET A 65 -21.68 -0.08 -3.84
C MET A 65 -22.76 0.99 -3.89
N PRO A 66 -23.34 1.50 -2.77
CA PRO A 66 -24.32 2.58 -2.82
C PRO A 66 -23.82 3.89 -3.45
N TYR A 67 -22.50 4.05 -3.58
CA TYR A 67 -21.84 5.18 -4.23
C TYR A 67 -21.32 4.85 -5.64
N GLY A 68 -21.44 3.59 -6.06
CA GLY A 68 -21.12 3.17 -7.42
C GLY A 68 -22.22 3.61 -8.38
N GLY A 69 -21.85 4.28 -9.46
CA GLY A 69 -22.75 4.63 -10.56
C GLY A 69 -22.24 4.04 -11.86
N VAL A 70 -23.15 3.56 -12.71
CA VAL A 70 -22.81 3.27 -14.11
C VAL A 70 -22.67 4.61 -14.82
N TRP A 71 -21.63 4.76 -15.64
CA TRP A 71 -21.51 5.92 -16.52
C TRP A 71 -21.71 5.51 -17.97
N THR A 72 -22.54 6.24 -18.71
CA THR A 72 -22.69 6.07 -20.16
C THR A 72 -22.48 7.41 -20.87
N VAL A 73 -22.13 7.35 -22.16
CA VAL A 73 -21.92 8.54 -22.99
C VAL A 73 -23.21 9.35 -23.12
N ASP A 74 -24.36 8.67 -23.20
CA ASP A 74 -25.66 9.30 -23.45
C ASP A 74 -26.33 9.81 -22.18
N GLU A 75 -26.11 9.15 -21.03
CA GLU A 75 -26.88 9.41 -19.79
C GLU A 75 -26.01 9.90 -18.62
N GLY A 76 -24.68 9.91 -18.77
CA GLY A 76 -23.76 10.34 -17.73
C GLY A 76 -23.72 9.38 -16.53
N THR A 77 -23.36 9.91 -15.34
CA THR A 77 -23.31 9.11 -14.10
C THR A 77 -24.72 8.84 -13.61
N GLN A 78 -25.07 7.55 -13.55
CA GLN A 78 -26.37 7.09 -13.08
C GLN A 78 -26.34 6.82 -11.58
N PRO A 79 -27.47 6.96 -10.86
CA PRO A 79 -27.59 6.50 -9.48
C PRO A 79 -27.27 5.00 -9.36
N PHE A 80 -26.83 4.58 -8.18
CA PHE A 80 -26.61 3.17 -7.90
C PHE A 80 -27.90 2.36 -8.11
N ASP A 81 -27.85 1.36 -8.98
CA ASP A 81 -28.91 0.37 -9.17
C ASP A 81 -28.42 -1.02 -8.71
N PRO A 82 -28.94 -1.56 -7.59
CA PRO A 82 -28.53 -2.86 -7.09
C PRO A 82 -28.92 -4.03 -8.02
N GLU A 83 -29.86 -3.86 -8.95
CA GLU A 83 -30.23 -4.92 -9.92
C GLU A 83 -29.16 -5.11 -11.00
N VAL A 84 -28.35 -4.07 -11.29
CA VAL A 84 -27.25 -4.15 -12.28
C VAL A 84 -26.04 -4.93 -11.74
N PHE A 85 -25.89 -5.03 -10.43
CA PHE A 85 -24.72 -5.63 -9.76
C PHE A 85 -25.04 -6.94 -9.00
N ARG A 86 -26.17 -7.59 -9.29
CA ARG A 86 -26.52 -8.93 -8.78
C ARG A 86 -25.99 -10.06 -9.65
#